data_AF-A2DBG6-F1
#
_entry.id   AF-A2DBG6-F1
#
_cell.length_a   1.000
_cell.length_b   1.000
_cell.length_c   1.000
_cell.angle_alpha   90.00
_cell.angle_beta   90.00
_cell.angle_gamma   90.00
#
_symmetry.space_group_name_H-M   'P 1'
#
loop_
_entity.id
_entity.type
_entity.pdbx_description
1 polymer ?
#
loop_
_entity_poly.entity_id
_entity_poly.type
_entity_poly.pdbx_seq_one_letter_code
_entity_poly.pdbx_strand_id
1 'polypeptide(L)'
;MSECLKYQKPDNKSMEYAIISHNIDFISFLMNEYNLRTSLTECGWYNYLDAFLVYFDQTNDLNRCFIHSVIFNLPSFYEYFLSIGANINGKMKIDQRLIILQQFIIVKKKLIIIFPMMQI
;
A
#
# COMPACT_ATOMS: atom_id res chain seq x y z
N MET A 1 23.26 10.11 1.95
CA MET A 1 22.90 8.74 1.53
C MET A 1 23.37 8.50 0.09
N SER A 2 24.66 8.64 -0.17
CA SER A 2 25.22 8.60 -1.54
C SER A 2 26.52 7.81 -1.65
N GLU A 3 27.25 7.60 -0.54
CA GLU A 3 28.53 6.89 -0.57
C GLU A 3 28.38 5.43 -1.02
N CYS A 4 27.37 4.71 -0.51
CA CYS A 4 27.08 3.33 -0.93
C CYS A 4 26.65 3.24 -2.41
N LEU A 5 26.01 4.29 -2.94
CA LEU A 5 25.51 4.34 -4.31
C LEU A 5 26.62 4.40 -5.36
N LYS A 6 27.86 4.71 -4.96
CA LYS A 6 29.04 4.66 -5.84
C LYS A 6 29.39 3.23 -6.25
N TYR A 7 29.02 2.24 -5.44
CA TYR A 7 29.38 0.83 -5.64
C TYR A 7 28.17 -0.07 -5.86
N GLN A 8 27.00 0.31 -5.32
CA GLN A 8 25.78 -0.49 -5.41
C GLN A 8 24.70 0.29 -6.16
N LYS A 9 24.19 -0.33 -7.22
CA LYS A 9 23.02 0.20 -7.93
C LYS A 9 21.75 -0.20 -7.17
N PRO A 10 20.90 0.76 -6.78
CA PRO A 10 19.61 0.46 -6.18
C PRO A 10 18.75 -0.45 -7.05
N ASP A 11 17.95 -1.25 -6.37
CA ASP A 11 17.02 -2.22 -6.93
C ASP A 11 15.73 -2.27 -6.09
N ASN A 12 14.88 -3.26 -6.36
CA ASN A 12 13.61 -3.42 -5.64
C ASN A 12 13.81 -3.67 -4.13
N LYS A 13 14.91 -4.31 -3.70
CA LYS A 13 15.19 -4.48 -2.26
C LYS A 13 15.50 -3.15 -1.59
N SER A 14 16.19 -2.27 -2.31
CA SER A 14 16.44 -0.91 -1.83
C SER A 14 15.14 -0.13 -1.62
N MET A 15 14.15 -0.31 -2.52
CA MET A 15 12.81 0.25 -2.37
C MET A 15 12.06 -0.34 -1.17
N GLU A 16 12.08 -1.66 -1.01
CA GLU A 16 11.44 -2.34 0.13
C GLU A 16 12.00 -1.81 1.46
N TYR A 17 13.32 -1.69 1.59
CA TYR A 17 13.94 -1.11 2.79
C TYR A 17 13.58 0.36 3.00
N ALA A 18 13.42 1.14 1.94
CA ALA A 18 12.96 2.53 2.04
C ALA A 18 11.53 2.62 2.59
N ILE A 19 10.64 1.72 2.16
CA ILE A 19 9.27 1.59 2.67
C ILE A 19 9.27 1.17 4.13
N ILE A 20 10.03 0.13 4.50
CA ILE A 20 10.10 -0.38 5.87
C ILE A 20 10.63 0.68 6.84
N SER A 21 11.63 1.47 6.40
CA SER A 21 12.23 2.53 7.20
C SER A 21 11.46 3.85 7.18
N HIS A 22 10.32 3.92 6.47
CA HIS A 22 9.49 5.12 6.32
C HIS A 22 10.30 6.33 5.82
N ASN A 23 11.21 6.10 4.86
CA ASN A 23 12.09 7.14 4.32
C ASN A 23 11.57 7.66 2.97
N ILE A 24 10.66 8.63 3.02
CA ILE A 24 9.99 9.18 1.82
C ILE A 24 10.95 9.86 0.85
N ASP A 25 11.99 10.52 1.36
CA ASP A 25 13.01 11.18 0.54
C ASP A 25 13.75 10.14 -0.29
N PHE A 26 14.09 9.01 0.32
CA PHE A 26 14.76 7.93 -0.40
C PHE A 26 13.82 7.22 -1.39
N ILE A 27 12.55 7.01 -1.05
CA ILE A 27 11.56 6.50 -2.02
C ILE A 27 11.46 7.43 -3.23
N SER A 28 11.31 8.73 -3.00
CA SER A 28 11.20 9.73 -4.06
C SER A 28 12.44 9.75 -4.95
N PHE A 29 13.62 9.67 -4.34
CA PHE A 29 14.90 9.51 -5.05
C PHE A 29 14.94 8.24 -5.91
N LEU A 30 14.55 7.08 -5.37
CA LEU A 30 14.54 5.81 -6.09
C LEU A 30 13.55 5.82 -7.26
N MET A 31 12.39 6.45 -7.10
CA MET A 31 11.39 6.59 -8.17
C MET A 31 11.90 7.50 -9.29
N ASN A 32 12.44 8.67 -8.95
CA ASN A 32 12.82 9.68 -9.94
C ASN A 32 14.13 9.32 -10.66
N GLU A 33 15.16 8.88 -9.93
CA GLU A 33 16.49 8.67 -10.49
C GLU A 33 16.68 7.26 -11.08
N TYR A 34 15.99 6.25 -10.51
CA TYR A 34 16.15 4.85 -10.91
C TYR A 34 14.89 4.25 -11.56
N ASN A 35 13.79 5.00 -11.65
CA ASN A 35 12.50 4.53 -12.18
C ASN A 35 11.97 3.27 -11.46
N LEU A 36 12.38 3.07 -10.21
CA LEU A 36 11.89 1.97 -9.38
C LEU A 36 10.46 2.29 -8.92
N ARG A 37 9.58 1.29 -8.92
CA ARG A 37 8.18 1.46 -8.52
C ARG A 37 7.96 0.95 -7.12
N THR A 38 7.27 1.75 -6.31
CA THR A 38 6.78 1.35 -4.98
C THR A 38 5.72 0.25 -5.11
N SER A 39 5.78 -0.75 -4.23
CA SER A 39 4.78 -1.80 -4.11
C SER A 39 3.65 -1.34 -3.19
N LEU A 40 2.44 -1.15 -3.73
CA LEU A 40 1.27 -0.75 -2.93
C LEU A 40 0.93 -1.74 -1.81
N THR A 41 1.21 -3.04 -2.03
CA THR A 41 0.99 -4.08 -1.02
C THR A 41 1.95 -3.91 0.15
N GLU A 42 3.22 -3.60 -0.11
CA GLU A 42 4.22 -3.34 0.94
C GLU A 42 3.86 -2.08 1.71
N CYS A 43 3.43 -1.00 1.05
CA CYS A 43 2.93 0.19 1.74
C CYS A 43 1.80 -0.16 2.70
N GLY A 44 0.85 -1.00 2.28
CA GLY A 44 -0.25 -1.45 3.14
C GLY A 44 0.23 -2.31 4.32
N TRP A 45 1.11 -3.28 4.08
CA TRP A 45 1.64 -4.17 5.14
C TRP A 45 2.47 -3.44 6.19
N TYR A 46 3.22 -2.42 5.79
CA TYR A 46 4.00 -1.58 6.70
C TYR A 46 3.24 -0.34 7.17
N ASN A 47 1.93 -0.24 6.86
CA ASN A 47 1.05 0.89 7.18
C ASN A 47 1.65 2.25 6.80
N TYR A 48 2.39 2.32 5.70
CA TYR A 48 3.06 3.54 5.26
C TYR A 48 2.23 4.30 4.22
N LEU A 49 1.35 5.17 4.71
CA LEU A 49 0.40 5.92 3.88
C LEU A 49 1.09 6.93 2.95
N ASP A 50 2.17 7.57 3.38
CA ASP A 50 2.83 8.62 2.59
C ASP A 50 3.42 8.04 1.29
N ALA A 51 4.10 6.88 1.38
CA ALA A 51 4.61 6.19 0.19
C ALA A 51 3.49 5.74 -0.76
N PHE A 52 2.33 5.35 -0.20
CA PHE A 52 1.16 5.02 -0.99
C PHE A 52 0.63 6.24 -1.75
N LEU A 53 0.55 7.40 -1.08
CA LEU A 53 0.09 8.65 -1.69
C LEU A 53 1.07 9.16 -2.75
N VAL A 54 2.38 9.04 -2.53
CA VAL A 54 3.38 9.35 -3.57
C VAL A 54 3.21 8.45 -4.79
N TYR A 55 2.97 7.15 -4.60
CA TYR A 55 2.65 6.27 -5.73
C TYR A 55 1.40 6.73 -6.48
N PHE A 56 0.34 7.09 -5.75
CA PHE A 56 -0.91 7.56 -6.36
C PHE A 56 -0.71 8.85 -7.15
N ASP A 57 0.00 9.83 -6.59
CA ASP A 57 0.31 11.10 -7.25
C ASP A 57 1.08 10.90 -8.56
N GLN A 58 2.10 10.02 -8.55
CA GLN A 58 2.93 9.78 -9.74
C GLN A 58 2.26 8.95 -10.83
N THR A 59 1.40 7.99 -10.46
CA THR A 59 0.82 7.03 -11.42
C THR A 59 -0.60 7.39 -11.83
N ASN A 60 -1.32 8.10 -10.98
CA ASN A 60 -2.75 8.33 -11.07
C ASN A 60 -3.57 7.03 -11.31
N ASP A 61 -3.05 5.88 -10.86
CA ASP A 61 -3.70 4.57 -11.05
C ASP A 61 -4.80 4.36 -10.01
N LEU A 62 -5.91 5.06 -10.23
CA LEU A 62 -7.05 5.13 -9.33
C LEU A 62 -7.59 3.76 -8.91
N ASN A 63 -7.79 2.88 -9.88
CA ASN A 63 -8.41 1.57 -9.64
C ASN A 63 -7.49 0.68 -8.81
N ARG A 64 -6.18 0.72 -9.06
CA ARG A 64 -5.21 -0.05 -8.31
C ARG A 64 -5.07 0.47 -6.89
N CYS A 65 -5.03 1.79 -6.71
CA CYS A 65 -5.04 2.42 -5.40
C CYS A 65 -6.30 2.07 -4.61
N PHE A 66 -7.49 2.13 -5.21
CA PHE A 66 -8.72 1.67 -4.55
C PHE A 66 -8.59 0.24 -4.00
N ILE A 67 -8.16 -0.72 -4.83
CA ILE A 67 -8.02 -2.13 -4.42
C ILE A 67 -7.04 -2.30 -3.24
N HIS A 68 -5.96 -1.53 -3.19
CA HIS A 68 -4.93 -1.68 -2.14
C HIS A 68 -5.23 -0.78 -0.92
N SER A 69 -6.03 0.26 -1.07
CA SER A 69 -6.43 1.15 0.04
C SER A 69 -7.19 0.40 1.13
N VAL A 70 -7.88 -0.69 0.78
CA VAL A 70 -8.57 -1.57 1.74
C VAL A 70 -7.62 -2.23 2.75
N ILE A 71 -6.32 -2.37 2.43
CA ILE A 71 -5.31 -2.96 3.33
C ILE A 71 -5.17 -2.15 4.62
N PHE A 72 -5.27 -0.82 4.52
CA PHE A 72 -5.11 0.09 5.65
C PHE A 72 -6.25 -0.01 6.66
N ASN A 73 -7.36 -0.68 6.34
CA ASN A 73 -8.54 -0.78 7.20
C ASN A 73 -9.12 0.57 7.61
N LEU A 74 -9.05 1.56 6.71
CA LEU A 74 -9.58 2.89 6.89
C LEU A 74 -10.76 3.09 5.92
N PRO A 75 -12.02 3.00 6.39
CA PRO A 75 -13.21 3.19 5.54
C PRO A 75 -13.19 4.49 4.74
N SER A 76 -12.89 5.59 5.41
CA SER A 76 -12.79 6.91 4.79
C SER A 76 -11.77 6.95 3.65
N PHE A 77 -10.72 6.13 3.70
CA PHE A 77 -9.66 6.13 2.69
C PHE A 77 -10.07 5.41 1.40
N TYR A 78 -10.68 4.22 1.48
CA TYR A 78 -11.17 3.56 0.26
C TYR A 78 -12.49 4.17 -0.24
N GLU A 79 -13.29 4.80 0.62
CA GLU A 79 -14.44 5.62 0.24
C GLU A 79 -14.02 6.86 -0.55
N TYR A 80 -12.88 7.47 -0.22
CA TYR A 80 -12.32 8.56 -1.01
C TYR A 80 -12.03 8.13 -2.46
N PHE A 81 -11.39 6.97 -2.66
CA PHE A 81 -11.14 6.48 -4.02
C PHE A 81 -12.43 6.16 -4.78
N LEU A 82 -13.47 5.68 -4.10
CA LEU A 82 -14.79 5.49 -4.70
C LEU A 82 -15.43 6.83 -5.11
N SER A 83 -15.33 7.85 -4.27
CA SER A 83 -15.97 9.15 -4.53
C SER A 83 -15.37 9.88 -5.73
N ILE A 84 -14.08 9.65 -6.01
CA ILE A 84 -13.39 10.18 -7.21
C ILE A 84 -13.53 9.27 -8.45
N GLY A 85 -14.30 8.18 -8.36
CA GLY A 85 -14.72 7.38 -9.52
C GLY A 85 -13.98 6.06 -9.75
N ALA A 86 -13.39 5.46 -8.72
CA ALA A 86 -12.75 4.15 -8.86
C ALA A 86 -13.73 3.08 -9.36
N ASN A 87 -13.32 2.31 -10.36
CA ASN A 87 -14.11 1.26 -10.97
C ASN A 87 -14.08 -0.03 -10.14
N ILE A 88 -15.19 -0.30 -9.46
CA ILE A 88 -15.41 -1.51 -8.65
C ILE A 88 -15.43 -2.78 -9.52
N ASN A 89 -15.82 -2.66 -10.79
CA ASN A 89 -15.93 -3.79 -11.73
C ASN A 89 -14.62 -4.06 -12.50
N GLY A 90 -13.52 -3.40 -12.12
CA GLY A 90 -12.21 -3.62 -12.73
C GLY A 90 -11.76 -5.08 -12.61
N LYS A 91 -11.11 -5.62 -13.65
CA LYS A 91 -10.51 -6.96 -13.60
C LYS A 91 -9.40 -6.98 -12.55
N MET A 92 -9.67 -7.59 -11.40
CA MET A 92 -8.67 -7.84 -10.38
C MET A 92 -7.77 -9.03 -10.74
N LYS A 93 -6.48 -8.88 -10.46
CA LYS A 93 -5.51 -9.99 -10.54
C LYS A 93 -5.60 -10.90 -9.30
N ILE A 94 -4.98 -12.08 -9.37
CA ILE A 94 -5.05 -13.12 -8.31
C ILE A 94 -4.38 -12.66 -7.01
N ASP A 95 -3.22 -12.01 -7.12
CA ASP A 95 -2.51 -11.34 -6.04
C ASP A 95 -3.40 -10.33 -5.31
N GLN A 96 -4.22 -9.57 -6.05
CA GLN A 96 -5.18 -8.63 -5.47
C GLN A 96 -6.38 -9.31 -4.79
N ARG A 97 -6.82 -10.47 -5.27
CA ARG A 97 -7.89 -11.25 -4.61
C ARG A 97 -7.47 -11.77 -3.25
N LEU A 98 -6.21 -12.18 -3.12
CA LEU A 98 -5.64 -12.65 -1.84
C LEU A 98 -5.65 -11.53 -0.79
N ILE A 99 -5.36 -10.30 -1.19
CA ILE A 99 -5.40 -9.12 -0.31
C ILE A 99 -6.80 -8.92 0.29
N ILE A 100 -7.85 -8.92 -0.55
CA ILE A 100 -9.23 -8.76 -0.09
C ILE A 100 -9.66 -9.94 0.81
N LEU A 101 -9.30 -11.17 0.45
CA LEU A 101 -9.63 -12.36 1.24
C LEU A 101 -8.93 -12.37 2.60
N GLN A 102 -7.65 -12.00 2.66
CA GLN A 102 -6.91 -11.86 3.91
C GLN A 102 -7.58 -10.81 4.80
N GLN A 103 -8.07 -9.71 4.24
CA GLN A 103 -8.79 -8.71 5.01
C GLN A 103 -10.13 -9.22 5.53
N PHE A 104 -10.93 -9.93 4.74
CA PHE A 104 -12.16 -10.58 5.25
C PHE A 104 -11.87 -11.52 6.42
N ILE A 105 -10.75 -12.24 6.40
CA ILE A 105 -10.31 -13.10 7.50
C ILE A 105 -9.89 -12.26 8.72
N ILE A 106 -9.15 -11.17 8.54
CA ILE A 106 -8.71 -10.28 9.62
C ILE A 106 -9.91 -9.56 10.26
N VAL A 107 -10.82 -8.99 9.47
CA VAL A 107 -12.07 -8.37 9.99
C VAL A 107 -12.89 -9.39 10.76
N LYS A 108 -13.11 -10.60 10.21
CA LYS A 108 -13.86 -11.65 10.92
C LYS A 108 -13.17 -12.06 12.22
N LYS A 109 -11.85 -12.22 12.24
CA LYS A 109 -11.10 -12.51 13.48
C LYS A 109 -11.25 -11.39 14.51
N LYS A 110 -11.13 -10.12 14.10
CA LYS A 110 -11.27 -8.97 15.00
C LYS A 110 -12.70 -8.86 15.55
N LEU A 111 -13.72 -9.11 14.72
CA LEU A 111 -15.12 -9.13 15.16
C LEU A 111 -15.40 -10.25 16.17
N ILE A 112 -14.84 -11.45 15.95
CA ILE A 112 -14.95 -12.59 16.86
C ILE A 112 -14.29 -12.31 18.22
N ILE A 113 -13.21 -11.54 18.25
CA ILE A 113 -12.52 -11.15 19.50
C ILE A 113 -13.30 -10.07 20.28
N ILE A 114 -13.97 -9.15 19.58
CA ILE A 114 -14.74 -8.05 20.21
C ILE A 114 -16.11 -8.52 20.72
N PHE A 115 -16.74 -9.49 20.05
CA PHE A 115 -18.07 -9.99 20.42
C PHE A 115 -18.20 -10.46 21.89
N PRO A 116 -17.23 -11.18 22.49
CA PRO A 116 -17.29 -11.51 23.92
C PRO A 116 -16.96 -10.34 24.87
N MET A 117 -16.27 -9.29 24.42
CA MET A 117 -15.93 -8.13 25.25
C MET A 117 -17.10 -7.15 25.44
N MET A 118 -18.13 -7.23 24.60
CA MET A 118 -19.34 -6.39 24.71
C MET A 118 -20.49 -7.05 25.50
N GLN A 119 -20.28 -8.24 26.07
CA GLN A 119 -21.26 -8.95 26.91
C GLN A 119 -20.96 -8.84 28.42
N ILE A 120 -20.10 -7.90 28.82
CA ILE A 120 -19.77 -7.59 30.24
C ILE A 120 -20.22 -6.16 30.55
#